data_AF-A0A1G8BCQ9-F1
#
_entry.id   AF-A0A1G8BCQ9-F1
#
_cell.length_a   1.000
_cell.length_b   1.000
_cell.length_c   1.000
_cell.angle_alpha   90.00
_cell.angle_beta   90.00
_cell.angle_gamma   90.00
#
_symmetry.space_group_name_H-M   'P 1'
#
loop_
_entity.id
_entity.type
_entity.pdbx_description
1 polymer ?
#
loop_
_entity_poly.entity_id
_entity_poly.type
_entity_poly.pdbx_seq_one_letter_code
_entity_poly.pdbx_strand_id
1 'polypeptide(L)'
;MVASAFLTGSGSSSSPELVAYTRADRDEQTRYAYETINLDYKAFIARKRDFTNAGCRIEDYENNGFAYPGCRKPSPYNAFNWTDDGCSGREQFGIVGRVVSNVYRDLFNEPCQLHDFGYRNFGKGLTLGRMESVRETIDNRFHAEMYRLCSDRYGNILQRYACEANADNVWIAVRAKGGDWNTPAETPLAPLAPDQPVGGSTPPAGSSSSNAVTNNPSSLGNCTFTDAGNAARIDVPRGATFSDSRGIAYRADNNCGLAELPKPACSYSDAGNGKPI
;
A
#
# COMPACT_ATOMS: atom_id res chain seq x y z
N MET A 1 57.23 -4.13 35.12
CA MET A 1 56.69 -4.98 34.04
C MET A 1 55.26 -5.32 34.41
N VAL A 2 54.28 -4.66 33.79
CA VAL A 2 52.85 -4.90 34.04
C VAL A 2 52.28 -5.45 32.74
N ALA A 3 51.82 -6.70 32.79
CA ALA A 3 51.21 -7.38 31.65
C ALA A 3 49.73 -7.02 31.57
N SER A 4 49.33 -6.31 30.51
CA SER A 4 47.92 -6.09 30.17
C SER A 4 47.48 -7.19 29.20
N ALA A 5 46.58 -8.05 29.67
CA ALA A 5 45.90 -9.04 28.84
C ALA A 5 44.74 -8.39 28.09
N PHE A 6 44.79 -8.39 26.76
CA PHE A 6 43.68 -8.05 25.88
C PHE A 6 42.80 -9.30 25.68
N LEU A 7 41.57 -9.26 26.20
CA LEU A 7 40.54 -10.27 25.92
C LEU A 7 39.83 -9.89 24.60
N THR A 8 40.11 -10.64 23.54
CA THR A 8 39.36 -10.58 22.27
C THR A 8 38.05 -11.37 22.41
N GLY A 9 36.97 -10.68 22.77
CA GLY A 9 35.63 -11.25 22.75
C GLY A 9 35.07 -11.29 21.32
N SER A 10 35.03 -12.47 20.72
CA SER A 10 34.35 -12.74 19.46
C SER A 10 32.83 -12.76 19.69
N GLY A 11 32.20 -11.59 19.68
CA GLY A 11 30.74 -11.49 19.66
C GLY A 11 30.22 -11.90 18.29
N SER A 12 29.55 -13.06 18.20
CA SER A 12 28.79 -13.43 17.01
C SER A 12 27.61 -12.46 16.87
N SER A 13 27.74 -11.45 16.02
CA SER A 13 26.59 -10.66 15.60
C SER A 13 25.73 -11.55 14.70
N SER A 14 24.73 -12.22 15.29
CA SER A 14 23.63 -12.77 14.52
C SER A 14 22.99 -11.58 13.80
N SER A 15 23.25 -11.48 12.49
CA SER A 15 22.59 -10.51 11.63
C SER A 15 21.09 -10.67 11.87
N PRO A 16 20.34 -9.62 12.24
CA PRO A 16 18.92 -9.74 12.51
C PRO A 16 18.29 -10.40 11.28
N GLU A 17 17.70 -11.57 11.51
CA GLU A 17 16.95 -12.30 10.51
C GLU A 17 15.90 -11.33 9.97
N LEU A 18 16.10 -10.89 8.72
CA LEU A 18 15.19 -9.97 8.05
C LEU A 18 13.83 -10.67 7.98
N VAL A 19 12.93 -10.30 8.89
CA VAL A 19 11.60 -10.88 8.97
C VAL A 19 10.88 -10.52 7.68
N ALA A 20 10.77 -11.51 6.80
CA ALA A 20 10.01 -11.40 5.57
C ALA A 20 8.52 -11.29 5.92
N TYR A 21 7.79 -10.39 5.25
CA TYR A 21 6.35 -10.24 5.41
C TYR A 21 5.61 -11.43 4.78
N THR A 22 4.55 -11.90 5.43
CA THR A 22 3.67 -12.95 4.90
C THR A 22 2.80 -12.43 3.75
N ARG A 23 2.08 -13.33 3.06
CA ARG A 23 1.07 -12.91 2.08
C ARG A 23 -0.03 -12.05 2.72
N ALA A 24 -0.51 -12.45 3.89
CA ALA A 24 -1.51 -11.70 4.64
C ALA A 24 -1.02 -10.29 5.03
N ASP A 25 0.26 -10.15 5.39
CA ASP A 25 0.87 -8.85 5.66
C ASP A 25 0.89 -7.95 4.41
N ARG A 26 1.16 -8.51 3.22
CA ARG A 26 1.11 -7.75 1.96
C ARG A 26 -0.31 -7.36 1.57
N ASP A 27 -1.28 -8.23 1.80
CA ASP A 27 -2.70 -7.91 1.55
C ASP A 27 -3.15 -6.76 2.45
N GLU A 28 -2.76 -6.78 3.74
CA GLU A 28 -3.04 -5.71 4.69
C GLU A 28 -2.31 -4.41 4.35
N GLN A 29 -1.05 -4.48 3.92
CA GLN A 29 -0.32 -3.31 3.42
C GLN A 29 -1.00 -2.72 2.19
N THR A 30 -1.43 -3.56 1.25
CA THR A 30 -2.13 -3.12 0.04
C THR A 30 -3.42 -2.38 0.41
N ARG A 31 -4.24 -2.98 1.28
CA ARG A 31 -5.47 -2.36 1.81
C ARG A 31 -5.20 -1.01 2.46
N TYR A 32 -4.22 -0.94 3.37
CA TYR A 32 -3.88 0.28 4.10
C TYR A 32 -3.31 1.37 3.19
N ALA A 33 -2.55 1.00 2.17
CA ALA A 33 -2.03 1.93 1.18
C ALA A 33 -3.16 2.58 0.37
N TYR A 34 -4.12 1.78 -0.10
CA TYR A 34 -5.32 2.29 -0.79
C TYR A 34 -6.16 3.19 0.12
N GLU A 35 -6.35 2.80 1.38
CA GLU A 35 -7.04 3.65 2.35
C GLU A 35 -6.31 5.00 2.51
N THR A 36 -4.99 4.97 2.63
CA THR A 36 -4.15 6.15 2.85
C THR A 36 -4.14 7.11 1.66
N ILE A 37 -4.04 6.61 0.41
CA ILE A 37 -4.10 7.49 -0.76
C ILE A 37 -5.49 8.10 -0.94
N ASN A 38 -6.55 7.44 -0.48
CA ASN A 38 -7.92 7.96 -0.54
C ASN A 38 -8.24 8.97 0.58
N LEU A 39 -7.33 9.21 1.52
CA LEU A 39 -7.47 10.30 2.47
C LEU A 39 -7.39 11.66 1.77
N ASP A 40 -8.07 12.64 2.33
CA ASP A 40 -7.86 14.02 1.94
C ASP A 40 -6.46 14.50 2.39
N TYR A 41 -5.86 15.50 1.73
CA TYR A 41 -4.47 15.91 2.00
C TYR A 41 -4.23 16.26 3.48
N LYS A 42 -5.20 16.82 4.21
CA LYS A 42 -5.04 17.16 5.64
C LYS A 42 -5.00 15.90 6.48
N ALA A 43 -5.90 14.95 6.23
CA ALA A 43 -5.93 13.66 6.92
C ALA A 43 -4.67 12.84 6.61
N PHE A 44 -4.20 12.87 5.36
CA PHE A 44 -2.94 12.25 4.98
C PHE A 44 -1.74 12.85 5.74
N ILE A 45 -1.62 14.17 5.78
CA ILE A 45 -0.51 14.84 6.49
C ILE A 45 -0.54 14.50 7.99
N ALA A 46 -1.73 14.40 8.60
CA ALA A 46 -1.86 13.97 9.98
C ALA A 46 -1.37 12.52 10.19
N ARG A 47 -1.76 11.60 9.30
CA ARG A 47 -1.31 10.19 9.33
C ARG A 47 0.20 10.08 9.10
N LYS A 48 0.73 10.77 8.10
CA LYS A 48 2.18 10.82 7.82
C LYS A 48 2.98 11.32 9.02
N ARG A 49 2.51 12.38 9.68
CA ARG A 49 3.15 12.92 10.89
C ARG A 49 3.16 11.89 12.02
N ASP A 50 2.07 11.15 12.21
CA ASP A 50 2.00 10.09 13.22
C ASP A 50 3.04 8.96 12.96
N PHE A 51 3.20 8.51 11.72
CA PHE A 51 4.24 7.54 11.35
C PHE A 51 5.66 8.12 11.47
N THR A 52 5.86 9.37 11.05
CA THR A 52 7.15 10.05 11.16
C THR A 52 7.55 10.20 12.64
N ASN A 53 6.63 10.60 13.50
CA ASN A 53 6.84 10.69 14.95
C ASN A 53 7.16 9.32 15.57
N ALA A 54 6.64 8.23 14.99
CA ALA A 54 6.95 6.87 15.40
C ALA A 54 8.32 6.37 14.89
N GLY A 55 9.08 7.17 14.14
CA GLY A 55 10.40 6.80 13.61
C GLY A 55 10.35 6.07 12.27
N CYS A 56 9.22 6.12 11.55
CA CYS A 56 9.01 5.37 10.30
C CYS A 56 9.38 6.18 9.05
N ARG A 57 10.32 7.13 9.18
CA ARG A 57 10.87 7.93 8.09
C ARG A 57 12.37 8.08 8.30
N ILE A 58 13.14 7.61 7.33
CA ILE A 58 14.58 7.79 7.26
C ILE A 58 14.86 8.27 5.84
N GLU A 59 15.44 9.46 5.70
CA GLU A 59 15.86 9.98 4.39
C GLU A 59 16.89 9.03 3.76
N ASP A 60 16.83 8.90 2.43
CA ASP A 60 17.72 8.04 1.64
C ASP A 60 17.69 6.53 2.01
N TYR A 61 16.70 6.08 2.77
CA TYR A 61 16.53 4.67 3.11
C TYR A 61 15.58 3.98 2.13
N GLU A 62 16.13 3.16 1.25
CA GLU A 62 15.35 2.24 0.41
C GLU A 62 14.97 1.00 1.21
N ASN A 63 13.76 1.00 1.75
CA ASN A 63 13.36 -0.08 2.63
C ASN A 63 12.97 -1.37 1.89
N ASN A 64 12.86 -1.39 0.55
CA ASN A 64 12.65 -2.59 -0.29
C ASN A 64 11.64 -3.63 0.24
N GLY A 65 10.65 -3.21 1.02
CA GLY A 65 9.71 -4.14 1.65
C GLY A 65 10.12 -4.69 3.00
N PHE A 66 11.08 -4.10 3.70
CA PHE A 66 11.50 -4.40 5.07
C PHE A 66 11.04 -3.31 6.04
N ALA A 67 11.00 -3.68 7.32
CA ALA A 67 10.67 -2.75 8.41
C ALA A 67 11.74 -1.65 8.53
N TYR A 68 11.31 -0.41 8.74
CA TYR A 68 12.21 0.69 9.04
C TYR A 68 12.89 0.49 10.41
N PRO A 69 14.24 0.55 10.49
CA PRO A 69 14.94 0.49 11.77
C PRO A 69 14.45 1.58 12.73
N GLY A 70 14.02 1.19 13.92
CA GLY A 70 13.51 2.12 14.93
C GLY A 70 12.07 2.61 14.72
N CYS A 71 11.39 2.18 13.66
CA CYS A 71 9.96 2.44 13.50
C CYS A 71 9.15 1.68 14.55
N ARG A 72 8.37 2.41 15.34
CA ARG A 72 7.57 1.89 16.46
C ARG A 72 6.16 1.48 16.06
N LYS A 73 5.79 1.60 14.78
CA LYS A 73 4.50 1.10 14.30
C LYS A 73 4.52 -0.43 14.24
N PRO A 74 3.38 -1.10 14.49
CA PRO A 74 3.34 -2.55 14.43
C PRO A 74 3.54 -3.05 13.00
N SER A 75 3.97 -4.30 12.87
CA SER A 75 3.87 -5.03 11.61
C SER A 75 2.39 -5.13 11.20
N PRO A 76 2.04 -4.98 9.90
CA PRO A 76 2.95 -4.79 8.77
C PRO A 76 3.18 -3.32 8.37
N TYR A 77 2.68 -2.35 9.13
CA TYR A 77 2.70 -0.93 8.79
C TYR A 77 4.08 -0.28 8.90
N ASN A 78 5.01 -0.90 9.62
CA ASN A 78 6.39 -0.43 9.75
C ASN A 78 7.23 -0.55 8.47
N ALA A 79 6.67 -1.11 7.39
CA ALA A 79 7.30 -1.20 6.08
C ALA A 79 6.91 -0.08 5.10
N PHE A 80 6.00 0.84 5.46
CA PHE A 80 5.62 1.89 4.53
C PHE A 80 6.73 2.93 4.35
N ASN A 81 6.97 3.31 3.11
CA ASN A 81 7.86 4.42 2.80
C ASN A 81 7.09 5.75 2.96
N TRP A 82 7.44 6.50 3.99
CA TRP A 82 6.87 7.83 4.30
C TRP A 82 7.79 9.00 3.91
N THR A 83 8.89 8.72 3.21
CA THR A 83 9.73 9.79 2.62
C THR A 83 9.00 10.49 1.50
N ASP A 84 9.41 11.72 1.24
CA ASP A 84 8.81 12.61 0.25
C ASP A 84 9.85 13.66 -0.13
N ASP A 85 9.71 14.18 -1.34
CA ASP A 85 10.40 15.37 -1.80
C ASP A 85 9.40 16.49 -2.12
N GLY A 86 8.11 16.25 -1.89
CA GLY A 86 7.05 17.22 -2.12
C GLY A 86 7.02 17.59 -3.60
N CYS A 87 6.80 18.86 -3.91
CA CYS A 87 6.76 19.29 -5.32
C CYS A 87 8.16 19.66 -5.87
N SER A 88 9.22 18.92 -5.51
CA SER A 88 10.65 19.22 -5.78
C SER A 88 11.04 19.31 -7.27
N GLY A 89 10.20 18.86 -8.21
CA GLY A 89 10.45 18.79 -9.66
C GLY A 89 10.57 20.16 -10.36
N ARG A 90 11.56 20.99 -10.00
CA ARG A 90 11.79 22.34 -10.54
C ARG A 90 11.92 22.39 -12.07
N GLU A 91 12.48 21.35 -12.67
CA GLU A 91 12.71 21.24 -14.11
C GLU A 91 11.59 20.43 -14.82
N GLN A 92 10.74 19.75 -14.05
CA GLN A 92 9.82 18.75 -14.60
C GLN A 92 8.43 19.28 -14.89
N PHE A 93 7.96 20.31 -14.17
CA PHE A 93 6.66 20.93 -14.43
C PHE A 93 6.68 21.96 -15.58
N GLY A 94 7.85 22.18 -16.19
CA GLY A 94 7.97 22.87 -17.47
C GLY A 94 7.45 21.99 -18.61
N ILE A 95 6.15 22.02 -18.86
CA ILE A 95 5.64 21.74 -20.20
C ILE A 95 6.09 22.93 -21.05
N VAL A 96 6.62 22.68 -22.25
CA VAL A 96 7.15 23.69 -23.18
C VAL A 96 6.27 24.95 -23.19
N GLY A 97 6.74 26.03 -22.54
CA GLY A 97 6.06 27.34 -22.49
C GLY A 97 5.24 27.69 -21.23
N ARG A 98 5.12 26.83 -20.20
CA ARG A 98 4.44 27.18 -18.93
C ARG A 98 5.25 26.75 -17.70
N VAL A 99 5.73 27.73 -16.92
CA VAL A 99 6.40 27.50 -15.64
C VAL A 99 5.37 27.61 -14.53
N VAL A 100 5.15 26.53 -13.78
CA VAL A 100 4.37 26.59 -12.54
C VAL A 100 5.12 27.50 -11.57
N SER A 101 4.48 28.58 -11.12
CA SER A 101 5.16 29.53 -10.23
C SER A 101 5.57 28.85 -8.92
N ASN A 102 6.66 29.32 -8.30
CA ASN A 102 7.09 28.83 -6.99
C ASN A 102 5.97 28.93 -5.93
N VAL A 103 5.06 29.90 -6.07
CA VAL A 103 3.90 30.06 -5.19
C VAL A 103 2.98 28.84 -5.24
N TYR A 104 2.68 28.33 -6.44
CA TYR A 104 1.82 27.15 -6.58
C TYR A 104 2.54 25.86 -6.21
N ARG A 105 3.86 25.79 -6.40
CA ARG A 105 4.66 24.67 -5.90
C ARG A 105 4.55 24.54 -4.39
N ASP A 106 4.78 25.64 -3.67
CA ASP A 106 4.74 25.63 -2.21
C ASP A 106 3.30 25.41 -1.72
N LEU A 107 2.30 25.92 -2.46
CA LEU A 107 0.88 25.70 -2.19
C LEU A 107 0.48 24.22 -2.30
N PHE A 108 0.97 23.51 -3.33
CA PHE A 108 0.61 22.10 -3.58
C PHE A 108 1.48 21.09 -2.84
N ASN A 109 2.37 21.54 -1.95
CA ASN A 109 3.31 20.68 -1.26
C ASN A 109 2.62 19.52 -0.51
N GLU A 110 1.49 19.76 0.15
CA GLU A 110 0.77 18.71 0.88
C GLU A 110 0.14 17.66 -0.06
N PRO A 111 -0.59 18.03 -1.13
CA PRO A 111 -0.98 17.09 -2.19
C PRO A 111 0.19 16.33 -2.84
N CYS A 112 1.34 16.98 -3.08
CA CYS A 112 2.52 16.29 -3.64
C CYS A 112 3.03 15.20 -2.69
N GLN A 113 3.04 15.43 -1.38
CA GLN A 113 3.44 14.40 -0.42
C GLN A 113 2.51 13.16 -0.43
N LEU A 114 1.21 13.36 -0.67
CA LEU A 114 0.25 12.27 -0.86
C LEU A 114 0.59 11.46 -2.12
N HIS A 115 0.90 12.16 -3.21
CA HIS A 115 1.31 11.56 -4.48
C HIS A 115 2.61 10.75 -4.33
N ASP A 116 3.62 11.31 -3.67
CA ASP A 116 4.89 10.66 -3.37
C ASP A 116 4.69 9.36 -2.60
N PHE A 117 3.82 9.36 -1.58
CA PHE A 117 3.49 8.16 -0.83
C PHE A 117 2.94 7.06 -1.75
N GLY A 118 2.01 7.41 -2.65
CA GLY A 118 1.48 6.48 -3.64
C GLY A 118 2.58 5.93 -4.54
N TYR A 119 3.39 6.78 -5.14
CA TYR A 119 4.47 6.36 -6.06
C TYR A 119 5.54 5.52 -5.37
N ARG A 120 5.92 5.87 -4.14
CA ARG A 120 6.92 5.15 -3.37
C ARG A 120 6.43 3.79 -2.91
N ASN A 121 5.15 3.62 -2.59
CA ASN A 121 4.63 2.34 -2.08
C ASN A 121 4.02 1.43 -3.16
N PHE A 122 3.46 1.98 -4.24
CA PHE A 122 2.92 1.18 -5.35
C PHE A 122 3.90 1.05 -6.54
N GLY A 123 4.80 2.01 -6.74
CA GLY A 123 5.67 2.08 -7.92
C GLY A 123 7.08 1.54 -7.72
N LYS A 124 7.81 2.05 -6.71
CA LYS A 124 9.25 1.74 -6.53
C LYS A 124 9.60 0.92 -5.28
N GLY A 125 8.91 1.13 -4.16
CA GLY A 125 9.21 0.50 -2.86
C GLY A 125 8.47 -0.82 -2.68
N LEU A 126 7.35 -0.81 -1.95
CA LEU A 126 6.57 -2.03 -1.65
C LEU A 126 5.90 -2.68 -2.87
N THR A 127 5.84 -1.95 -4.00
CA THR A 127 5.17 -2.31 -5.25
C THR A 127 3.84 -3.05 -5.04
N LEU A 128 2.95 -2.50 -4.21
CA LEU A 128 1.67 -3.09 -3.77
C LEU A 128 0.60 -3.21 -4.88
N GLY A 129 0.97 -3.64 -6.07
CA GLY A 129 0.15 -3.63 -7.28
C GLY A 129 0.61 -2.56 -8.27
N ARG A 130 1.88 -2.63 -8.71
CA ARG A 130 2.44 -1.75 -9.74
C ARG A 130 1.74 -1.99 -11.09
N MET A 131 0.67 -1.24 -11.34
CA MET A 131 -0.11 -1.27 -12.58
C MET A 131 -0.40 0.16 -13.03
N GLU A 132 -0.53 0.38 -14.33
CA GLU A 132 -0.88 1.70 -14.86
C GLU A 132 -2.22 2.24 -14.33
N SER A 133 -3.20 1.38 -14.11
CA SER A 133 -4.48 1.77 -13.51
C SER A 133 -4.32 2.31 -12.08
N VAL A 134 -3.36 1.79 -11.32
CA VAL A 134 -3.05 2.26 -9.96
C VAL A 134 -2.33 3.59 -10.01
N ARG A 135 -1.36 3.74 -10.93
CA ARG A 135 -0.69 5.02 -11.16
C ARG A 135 -1.70 6.12 -11.54
N GLU A 136 -2.59 5.82 -12.48
CA GLU A 136 -3.67 6.72 -12.88
C GLU A 136 -4.58 7.09 -11.71
N THR A 137 -4.93 6.13 -10.85
CA THR A 137 -5.70 6.39 -9.63
C THR A 137 -4.96 7.37 -8.71
N ILE A 138 -3.65 7.17 -8.49
CA ILE A 138 -2.82 8.06 -7.66
C ILE A 138 -2.71 9.47 -8.28
N ASP A 139 -2.48 9.56 -9.59
CA ASP A 139 -2.39 10.83 -10.32
C ASP A 139 -3.71 11.62 -10.26
N ASN A 140 -4.84 10.94 -10.48
CA ASN A 140 -6.17 11.56 -10.42
C ASN A 140 -6.53 11.99 -9.00
N ARG A 141 -6.14 11.20 -7.99
CA ARG A 141 -6.31 11.57 -6.58
C ARG A 141 -5.51 12.81 -6.22
N PHE A 142 -4.26 12.89 -6.67
CA PHE A 142 -3.41 14.06 -6.50
C PHE A 142 -4.02 15.31 -7.13
N HIS A 143 -4.53 15.21 -8.37
CA HIS A 143 -5.25 16.31 -9.03
C HIS A 143 -6.47 16.78 -8.26
N ALA A 144 -7.31 15.84 -7.81
CA ALA A 144 -8.49 16.15 -7.00
C ALA A 144 -8.14 16.88 -5.70
N GLU A 145 -7.05 16.48 -5.03
CA GLU A 145 -6.62 17.13 -3.78
C GLU A 145 -6.02 18.52 -4.03
N MET A 146 -5.32 18.76 -5.14
CA MET A 146 -4.92 20.12 -5.53
C MET A 146 -6.13 21.02 -5.77
N TYR A 147 -7.18 20.53 -6.43
CA TYR A 147 -8.44 21.26 -6.64
C TYR A 147 -9.16 21.57 -5.33
N ARG A 148 -9.20 20.60 -4.41
CA ARG A 148 -9.75 20.79 -3.07
C ARG A 148 -8.99 21.88 -2.33
N LEU A 149 -7.66 21.86 -2.40
CA LEU A 149 -6.81 22.88 -1.80
C LEU A 149 -7.07 24.27 -2.39
N CYS A 150 -7.20 24.37 -3.72
CA CYS A 150 -7.58 25.62 -4.38
C CYS A 150 -8.93 26.16 -3.87
N SER A 151 -9.90 25.27 -3.68
CA SER A 151 -11.24 25.60 -3.16
C SER A 151 -11.18 26.06 -1.70
N ASP A 152 -10.40 25.38 -0.86
CA ASP A 152 -10.21 25.71 0.56
C ASP A 152 -9.49 27.06 0.74
N ARG A 153 -8.54 27.37 -0.15
CA ARG A 153 -7.65 28.54 0.00
C ARG A 153 -8.25 29.83 -0.56
N TYR A 154 -9.01 29.74 -1.66
CA TYR A 154 -9.45 30.91 -2.42
C TYR A 154 -10.97 30.97 -2.50
N GLY A 155 -11.57 31.93 -1.77
CA GLY A 155 -12.98 32.28 -1.93
C GLY A 155 -13.26 33.12 -3.18
N ASN A 156 -12.23 33.78 -3.75
CA ASN A 156 -12.35 34.54 -4.99
C ASN A 156 -12.27 33.61 -6.21
N ILE A 157 -13.25 33.71 -7.10
CA ILE A 157 -13.38 32.81 -8.27
C ILE A 157 -12.20 32.91 -9.24
N LEU A 158 -11.63 34.11 -9.46
CA LEU A 158 -10.50 34.29 -10.38
C LEU A 158 -9.21 33.69 -9.81
N GLN A 159 -8.97 33.86 -8.50
CA GLN A 159 -7.82 33.25 -7.83
C GLN A 159 -7.94 31.72 -7.78
N ARG A 160 -9.15 31.22 -7.50
CA ARG A 160 -9.44 29.79 -7.52
C ARG A 160 -9.21 29.20 -8.91
N TYR A 161 -9.73 29.83 -9.96
CA TYR A 161 -9.52 29.39 -11.34
C TYR A 161 -8.04 29.38 -11.72
N ALA A 162 -7.29 30.41 -11.35
CA ALA A 162 -5.84 30.45 -11.58
C ALA A 162 -5.10 29.33 -10.85
N CYS A 163 -5.53 28.98 -9.63
CA CYS A 163 -4.99 27.85 -8.88
C CYS A 163 -5.31 26.50 -9.55
N GLU A 164 -6.57 26.26 -9.92
CA GLU A 164 -7.01 25.03 -10.60
C GLU A 164 -6.29 24.84 -11.93
N ALA A 165 -6.11 25.91 -12.72
CA ALA A 165 -5.34 25.85 -13.96
C ALA A 165 -3.86 25.48 -13.75
N ASN A 166 -3.27 25.82 -12.59
CA ASN A 166 -1.92 25.37 -12.24
C ASN A 166 -1.93 23.90 -11.78
N ALA A 167 -2.96 23.45 -11.07
CA ALA A 167 -3.14 22.05 -10.72
C ALA A 167 -3.24 21.16 -11.97
N ASP A 168 -3.94 21.61 -13.02
CA ASP A 168 -3.98 20.93 -14.32
C ASP A 168 -2.58 20.76 -14.94
N ASN A 169 -1.77 21.82 -14.97
CA ASN A 169 -0.43 21.76 -15.54
C ASN A 169 0.46 20.77 -14.76
N VAL A 170 0.35 20.76 -13.43
CA VAL A 170 1.09 19.83 -12.56
C VAL A 170 0.63 18.39 -12.81
N TRP A 171 -0.67 18.14 -12.89
CA TRP A 171 -1.23 16.83 -13.20
C TRP A 171 -0.81 16.30 -14.58
N ILE A 172 -0.90 17.13 -15.63
CA ILE A 172 -0.45 16.76 -16.98
C ILE A 172 1.04 16.39 -16.98
N ALA A 173 1.86 17.15 -16.26
CA ALA A 173 3.29 16.89 -16.17
C ALA A 173 3.60 15.54 -15.49
N VAL A 174 2.93 15.21 -14.37
CA VAL A 174 3.13 13.89 -13.73
C VAL A 174 2.58 12.75 -14.58
N ARG A 175 1.46 12.96 -15.29
CA ARG A 175 0.93 11.96 -16.24
C ARG A 175 1.93 11.66 -17.36
N ALA A 176 2.61 12.68 -17.87
CA ALA A 176 3.58 12.56 -18.96
C ALA A 176 4.95 12.02 -18.50
N LYS A 177 5.40 12.35 -17.28
CA LYS A 177 6.76 12.04 -16.80
C LYS A 177 6.82 10.93 -15.75
N GLY A 178 5.69 10.47 -15.22
CA GLY A 178 5.59 9.48 -14.15
C GLY A 178 6.07 8.06 -14.47
N GLY A 179 6.56 7.83 -15.69
CA GLY A 179 7.02 6.53 -16.18
C GLY A 179 5.88 5.62 -16.65
N ASP A 180 6.25 4.49 -17.25
CA ASP A 180 5.33 3.43 -17.68
C ASP A 180 5.31 2.28 -16.67
N TRP A 181 4.20 2.13 -15.96
CA TRP A 181 4.00 1.08 -14.96
C TRP A 181 3.65 -0.29 -15.56
N ASN A 182 3.59 -0.43 -16.89
CA ASN A 182 3.46 -1.72 -17.56
C ASN A 182 4.78 -2.51 -17.64
N THR A 183 5.90 -1.88 -17.28
CA THR A 183 7.21 -2.54 -17.19
C THR A 183 7.38 -3.27 -15.85
N PRO A 184 8.25 -4.28 -15.71
CA PRO A 184 8.59 -4.81 -14.39
C PRO A 184 9.21 -3.74 -13.48
N ALA A 185 9.06 -3.87 -12.16
CA ALA A 185 9.74 -2.98 -11.22
C ALA A 185 11.26 -3.13 -11.34
N GLU A 186 11.99 -2.02 -11.28
CA GLU A 186 13.47 -2.00 -11.37
C GLU A 186 14.12 -2.71 -10.16
N THR A 187 13.45 -2.72 -9.01
CA THR A 187 13.94 -3.36 -7.78
C THR A 187 13.07 -4.56 -7.42
N PRO A 188 13.66 -5.78 -7.28
CA PRO A 188 12.94 -6.95 -6.81
C PRO A 188 12.44 -6.73 -5.37
N LEU A 189 11.18 -7.10 -5.11
CA LEU A 189 10.62 -7.06 -3.77
C LEU A 189 11.39 -8.00 -2.81
N ALA A 190 11.42 -7.62 -1.52
CA ALA A 190 11.71 -8.58 -0.46
C ALA A 190 10.86 -9.85 -0.65
N PRO A 191 11.48 -11.05 -0.69
CA PRO A 191 10.74 -12.30 -0.80
C PRO A 191 9.66 -12.38 0.28
N LEU A 192 8.49 -12.91 -0.09
CA LEU A 192 7.47 -13.24 0.89
C LEU A 192 8.01 -14.32 1.84
N ALA A 193 7.71 -14.18 3.13
CA ALA A 193 7.85 -15.30 4.04
C ALA A 193 6.96 -16.45 3.53
N PRO A 194 7.45 -17.70 3.52
CA PRO A 194 6.58 -18.83 3.24
C PRO A 194 5.43 -18.81 4.25
N ASP A 195 4.22 -19.05 3.75
CA ASP A 195 3.05 -19.14 4.60
C ASP A 195 3.34 -20.22 5.65
N GLN A 196 3.36 -19.83 6.93
CA GLN A 196 3.46 -20.79 8.02
C GLN A 196 2.27 -21.74 7.84
N PRO A 197 2.49 -23.06 7.76
CA PRO A 197 1.39 -24.00 7.68
C PRO A 197 0.49 -23.70 8.87
N VAL A 198 -0.76 -23.31 8.59
CA VAL A 198 -1.75 -22.97 9.61
C VAL A 198 -1.74 -24.14 10.57
N GLY A 199 -1.13 -23.93 11.75
CA GLY A 199 -0.92 -24.98 12.72
C GLY A 199 -2.28 -25.54 13.01
N GLY A 200 -2.55 -26.74 12.46
CA GLY A 200 -3.82 -27.42 12.59
C GLY A 200 -4.04 -27.58 14.08
N SER A 201 -4.84 -26.67 14.64
CA SER A 201 -5.24 -26.71 16.03
C SER A 201 -6.02 -28.01 16.12
N THR A 202 -5.35 -29.05 16.61
CA THR A 202 -5.95 -30.37 16.74
C THR A 202 -7.16 -30.14 17.64
N PRO A 203 -8.39 -30.39 17.15
CA PRO A 203 -9.56 -30.19 17.99
C PRO A 203 -9.37 -31.03 19.25
N PRO A 204 -9.68 -30.52 20.46
CA PRO A 204 -9.70 -31.36 21.64
C PRO A 204 -10.59 -32.56 21.35
N ALA A 205 -10.08 -33.76 21.63
CA ALA A 205 -10.73 -35.03 21.35
C ALA A 205 -12.07 -35.13 22.12
N GLY A 206 -13.14 -34.61 21.50
CA GLY A 206 -14.51 -34.76 21.94
C GLY A 206 -15.14 -35.91 21.17
N SER A 207 -15.32 -37.04 21.85
CA SER A 207 -16.06 -38.18 21.34
C SER A 207 -17.52 -37.80 21.03
N SER A 208 -17.92 -37.83 19.77
CA SER A 208 -19.32 -37.99 19.38
C SER A 208 -19.41 -38.56 17.97
N SER A 209 -19.85 -39.81 17.92
CA SER A 209 -20.15 -40.60 16.74
C SER A 209 -21.28 -39.94 15.95
N SER A 210 -21.03 -39.58 14.69
CA SER A 210 -22.07 -39.33 13.69
C SER A 210 -21.46 -39.48 12.29
N ASN A 211 -22.04 -40.38 11.49
CA ASN A 211 -21.64 -40.68 10.12
C ASN A 211 -21.69 -39.41 9.24
N ALA A 212 -20.52 -38.87 8.88
CA ALA A 212 -20.41 -37.81 7.87
C ALA A 212 -19.83 -38.41 6.58
N VAL A 213 -20.66 -38.43 5.54
CA VAL A 213 -20.26 -38.70 4.16
C VAL A 213 -19.27 -37.61 3.74
N THR A 214 -18.00 -37.97 3.58
CA THR A 214 -16.95 -37.07 3.09
C THR A 214 -17.09 -36.91 1.58
N ASN A 215 -17.88 -35.91 1.14
CA ASN A 215 -17.85 -35.44 -0.24
C ASN A 215 -16.54 -34.67 -0.44
N ASN A 216 -15.61 -35.26 -1.18
CA ASN A 216 -14.36 -34.63 -1.60
C ASN A 216 -14.68 -33.51 -2.61
N PRO A 217 -14.48 -32.22 -2.29
CA PRO A 217 -14.87 -31.10 -3.17
C PRO A 217 -14.05 -31.04 -4.48
N SER A 218 -12.95 -31.80 -4.57
CA SER A 218 -12.00 -31.76 -5.68
C SER A 218 -12.51 -32.37 -7.00
N SER A 219 -13.67 -33.03 -7.02
CA SER A 219 -14.19 -33.70 -8.24
C SER A 219 -15.26 -32.91 -8.98
N LEU A 220 -15.66 -31.72 -8.51
CA LEU A 220 -16.83 -31.01 -9.04
C LEU A 220 -16.53 -30.10 -10.25
N GLY A 221 -15.27 -29.93 -10.64
CA GLY A 221 -14.87 -29.03 -11.73
C GLY A 221 -14.76 -27.56 -11.30
N ASN A 222 -14.40 -26.69 -12.25
CA ASN A 222 -14.15 -25.27 -11.99
C ASN A 222 -15.32 -24.39 -12.44
N CYS A 223 -15.55 -23.30 -11.72
CA CYS A 223 -16.36 -22.15 -12.12
C CYS A 223 -15.46 -21.08 -12.71
N THR A 224 -15.95 -20.37 -13.71
CA THR A 224 -15.26 -19.22 -14.30
C THR A 224 -15.98 -17.94 -13.93
N PHE A 225 -15.25 -16.98 -13.38
CA PHE A 225 -15.74 -15.65 -13.02
C PHE A 225 -14.91 -14.57 -13.72
N THR A 226 -15.47 -13.37 -13.79
CA THR A 226 -14.76 -12.17 -14.22
C THR A 226 -14.37 -11.36 -12.99
N ASP A 227 -13.09 -11.05 -12.85
CA ASP A 227 -12.55 -10.19 -11.81
C ASP A 227 -13.16 -8.79 -11.93
N ALA A 228 -13.76 -8.29 -10.85
CA ALA A 228 -14.46 -7.02 -10.87
C ALA A 228 -13.54 -5.79 -10.75
N GLY A 229 -12.25 -5.96 -10.47
CA GLY A 229 -11.26 -4.89 -10.49
C GLY A 229 -10.56 -4.71 -11.83
N ASN A 230 -10.29 -5.79 -12.57
CA ASN A 230 -9.50 -5.72 -13.80
C ASN A 230 -10.07 -6.51 -15.00
N ALA A 231 -11.27 -7.08 -14.87
CA ALA A 231 -11.93 -7.89 -15.89
C ALA A 231 -11.19 -9.17 -16.32
N ALA A 232 -10.15 -9.59 -15.58
CA ALA A 232 -9.45 -10.84 -15.84
C ALA A 232 -10.35 -12.05 -15.56
N ARG A 233 -10.10 -13.15 -16.27
CA ARG A 233 -10.78 -14.42 -16.03
C ARG A 233 -10.20 -15.09 -14.78
N ILE A 234 -11.06 -15.54 -13.87
CA ILE A 234 -10.71 -16.31 -12.67
C ILE A 234 -11.38 -17.69 -12.75
N ASP A 235 -10.58 -18.76 -12.69
CA ASP A 235 -11.08 -20.13 -12.61
C ASP A 235 -10.94 -20.65 -11.17
N VAL A 236 -12.06 -21.03 -10.56
CA VAL A 236 -12.14 -21.37 -9.14
C VAL A 236 -12.82 -22.74 -8.98
N PRO A 237 -12.26 -23.68 -8.21
CA PRO A 237 -12.96 -24.94 -7.92
C PRO A 237 -14.33 -24.69 -7.29
N ARG A 238 -15.34 -25.49 -7.67
CA ARG A 238 -16.66 -25.43 -7.04
C ARG A 238 -16.55 -25.65 -5.52
N GLY A 239 -17.25 -24.81 -4.77
CA GLY A 239 -17.23 -24.83 -3.30
C GLY A 239 -16.06 -24.07 -2.65
N ALA A 240 -15.08 -23.60 -3.44
CA ALA A 240 -13.90 -22.90 -2.93
C ALA A 240 -14.14 -21.40 -2.71
N THR A 241 -13.25 -20.80 -1.93
CA THR A 241 -13.18 -19.37 -1.68
C THR A 241 -12.01 -18.75 -2.42
N PHE A 242 -12.16 -17.52 -2.91
CA PHE A 242 -11.13 -16.78 -3.63
C PHE A 242 -11.29 -15.28 -3.38
N SER A 243 -10.31 -14.46 -3.78
CA SER A 243 -10.42 -13.00 -3.75
C SER A 243 -10.19 -12.39 -5.13
N ASP A 244 -10.89 -11.29 -5.43
CA ASP A 244 -10.64 -10.51 -6.65
C ASP A 244 -9.44 -9.56 -6.50
N SER A 245 -9.06 -8.89 -7.58
CA SER A 245 -7.96 -7.90 -7.60
C SER A 245 -8.23 -6.64 -6.76
N ARG A 246 -9.46 -6.45 -6.25
CA ARG A 246 -9.82 -5.41 -5.29
C ARG A 246 -9.72 -5.90 -3.84
N GLY A 247 -9.33 -7.15 -3.63
CA GLY A 247 -9.23 -7.78 -2.31
C GLY A 247 -10.58 -8.17 -1.71
N ILE A 248 -11.64 -8.25 -2.51
CA ILE A 248 -12.95 -8.71 -2.02
C ILE A 248 -12.98 -10.24 -2.09
N ALA A 249 -13.27 -10.87 -0.95
CA ALA A 249 -13.35 -12.32 -0.84
C ALA A 249 -14.74 -12.83 -1.23
N TYR A 250 -14.76 -13.91 -2.00
CA TYR A 250 -15.97 -14.57 -2.49
C TYR A 250 -15.93 -16.06 -2.20
N ARG A 251 -17.12 -16.67 -2.18
CA ARG A 251 -17.31 -18.12 -2.21
C ARG A 251 -18.06 -18.49 -3.50
N ALA A 252 -17.46 -19.39 -4.27
CA ALA A 252 -18.13 -20.05 -5.39
C ALA A 252 -18.91 -21.25 -4.85
N ASP A 253 -20.24 -21.25 -5.00
CA ASP A 253 -21.04 -22.42 -4.63
C ASP A 253 -20.91 -23.55 -5.67
N ASN A 254 -21.58 -24.68 -5.40
CA ASN A 254 -21.51 -25.86 -6.27
C ASN A 254 -22.19 -25.67 -7.65
N ASN A 255 -23.01 -24.62 -7.80
CA ASN A 255 -23.71 -24.24 -9.02
C ASN A 255 -23.07 -23.02 -9.71
N CYS A 256 -21.87 -22.61 -9.29
CA CYS A 256 -21.19 -21.40 -9.75
C CYS A 256 -21.95 -20.10 -9.44
N GLY A 257 -22.80 -20.10 -8.42
CA GLY A 257 -23.25 -18.88 -7.75
C GLY A 257 -22.10 -18.25 -6.97
N LEU A 258 -22.04 -16.93 -6.97
CA LEU A 258 -21.02 -16.15 -6.28
C LEU A 258 -21.65 -15.47 -5.07
N ALA A 259 -21.13 -15.74 -3.89
CA ALA A 259 -21.50 -15.04 -2.66
C ALA A 259 -20.29 -14.25 -2.15
N GLU A 260 -20.45 -12.94 -1.98
CA GLU A 260 -19.45 -12.13 -1.28
C GLU A 260 -19.37 -12.62 0.17
N LEU A 261 -18.16 -12.96 0.61
CA LEU A 261 -17.95 -13.31 1.99
C LEU A 261 -18.02 -12.01 2.82
N PRO A 262 -18.66 -12.06 4.00
CA PRO A 262 -18.58 -10.92 4.89
C PRO A 262 -17.10 -10.62 5.12
N LYS A 263 -16.71 -9.36 4.88
CA LYS A 263 -15.37 -8.90 5.24
C LYS A 263 -15.15 -9.37 6.68
N PRO A 264 -14.10 -10.16 6.96
CA PRO A 264 -13.83 -10.55 8.32
C PRO A 264 -13.85 -9.25 9.13
N ALA A 265 -14.60 -9.24 10.23
CA ALA A 265 -14.55 -8.16 11.20
C ALA A 265 -13.19 -8.24 11.88
N CYS A 266 -12.12 -8.01 11.12
CA CYS A 266 -10.85 -7.66 11.67
C CYS A 266 -11.10 -6.29 12.29
N SER A 267 -11.25 -6.25 13.61
CA SER A 267 -11.13 -5.01 14.36
C SER A 267 -9.67 -4.57 14.24
N TYR A 268 -9.29 -4.05 13.09
CA TYR A 268 -8.06 -3.30 13.00
C TYR A 268 -8.31 -2.03 13.81
N SER A 269 -7.44 -1.74 14.76
CA SER A 269 -7.41 -0.39 15.30
C SER A 269 -6.65 0.44 14.30
N ASP A 270 -7.15 1.63 13.94
CA ASP A 270 -6.38 2.55 13.11
C ASP A 270 -5.01 2.75 13.79
N ALA A 271 -3.95 2.30 13.11
CA ALA A 271 -2.59 2.34 13.65
C ALA A 271 -2.14 3.76 14.02
N GLY A 272 -2.84 4.80 13.52
CA GLY A 272 -2.58 6.20 13.83
C GLY A 272 -3.32 6.76 15.05
N ASN A 273 -4.42 6.17 15.51
CA ASN A 273 -5.16 6.70 16.66
C ASN A 273 -5.64 5.65 17.67
N GLY A 274 -5.39 4.35 17.41
CA GLY A 274 -5.74 3.24 18.28
C GLY A 274 -7.25 3.01 18.44
N LYS A 275 -8.10 3.71 17.67
CA LYS A 275 -9.54 3.49 17.70
C LYS A 275 -9.90 2.34 16.77
N PRO A 276 -10.88 1.50 17.15
CA PRO A 276 -11.47 0.55 16.22
C PRO A 276 -12.08 1.32 15.04
N ILE A 277 -11.84 0.81 13.83
CA ILE A 277 -12.53 1.27 12.61
C ILE A 277 -13.92 0.66 12.52
#